data_AF-A0A6G7YHQ5-F1
#
_entry.id   AF-A0A6G7YHQ5-F1
#
_cell.length_a   1.000
_cell.length_b   1.000
_cell.length_c   1.000
_cell.angle_alpha   90.00
_cell.angle_beta   90.00
_cell.angle_gamma   90.00
#
_symmetry.space_group_name_H-M   'P 1'
#
loop_
_entity.id
_entity.type
_entity.pdbx_description
1 polymer ?
#
loop_
_entity_poly.entity_id
_entity_poly.type
_entity_poly.pdbx_seq_one_letter_code
_entity_poly.pdbx_strand_id
1 'polypeptide(L)' 'MSEHDAPPGGLVQELADRLSKQPAHHRPLPASGDRSGGSAVDDVLASMQGLADRPVHEHVAVFEQAHERLRRALDPRHG' A
#
# COMPACT_ATOMS: atom_id res chain seq x y z
N MET A 1 48.69 -14.04 4.16
CA MET A 1 47.72 -13.03 4.61
C MET A 1 47.28 -12.28 3.37
N SER A 2 46.08 -12.56 2.87
CA SER A 2 45.49 -11.85 1.74
C SER A 2 44.27 -11.13 2.29
N GLU A 3 44.44 -9.85 2.60
CA GLU A 3 43.34 -8.92 2.83
C GLU A 3 42.50 -8.88 1.55
N HIS A 4 41.27 -9.36 1.66
CA HIS A 4 40.24 -9.12 0.66
C HIS A 4 39.77 -7.68 0.88
N ASP A 5 40.43 -6.75 0.20
CA ASP A 5 40.03 -5.35 0.05
C ASP A 5 38.66 -5.31 -0.66
N ALA A 6 37.60 -5.47 0.13
CA ALA A 6 36.25 -5.26 -0.34
C ALA A 6 36.04 -3.74 -0.46
N PRO A 7 35.72 -3.19 -1.64
CA PRO A 7 35.46 -1.77 -1.75
C PRO A 7 34.29 -1.40 -0.83
N PRO A 8 34.36 -0.30 -0.05
CA PRO A 8 33.31 0.11 0.90
C PRO A 8 31.97 0.49 0.22
N GLY A 9 31.87 0.36 -1.11
CA GLY A 9 30.68 0.64 -1.90
C GLY A 9 29.91 -0.59 -2.41
N GLY A 10 30.35 -1.82 -2.14
CA GLY A 10 29.74 -3.03 -2.73
C GLY A 10 28.26 -3.20 -2.39
N LEU A 11 27.89 -2.98 -1.12
CA LEU A 11 26.50 -3.14 -0.66
C LEU A 11 25.56 -2.07 -1.23
N VAL A 12 26.01 -0.82 -1.34
CA VAL A 12 25.18 0.26 -1.91
C VAL A 12 25.00 0.10 -3.41
N GLN A 13 26.04 -0.37 -4.12
CA GLN A 13 25.97 -0.61 -5.56
C GLN A 13 25.09 -1.81 -5.90
N GLU A 14 25.12 -2.87 -5.07
CA GLU A 14 24.26 -4.05 -5.21
C GLU A 14 22.79 -3.71 -4.91
N LEU A 15 22.50 -2.85 -3.93
CA LEU A 15 21.15 -2.36 -3.68
C LEU A 15 20.63 -1.50 -4.85
N ALA A 16 21.47 -0.63 -5.40
CA ALA A 16 21.11 0.19 -6.57
C ALA A 16 20.86 -0.66 -7.83
N ASP A 17 21.67 -1.68 -8.06
CA ASP A 17 21.50 -2.62 -9.19
C ASP A 17 20.23 -3.47 -9.02
N ARG A 18 19.92 -3.92 -7.79
CA ARG A 18 18.68 -4.64 -7.48
C ARG A 18 17.42 -3.78 -7.66
N LEU A 19 17.47 -2.50 -7.29
CA LEU A 19 16.38 -1.55 -7.52
C LEU A 19 16.24 -1.19 -9.00
N SER A 20 17.35 -1.13 -9.74
CA SER A 20 17.35 -0.87 -11.19
C SER A 20 16.87 -2.08 -12.00
N LYS A 21 17.15 -3.30 -11.53
CA LYS A 21 16.69 -4.57 -12.11
C LYS A 21 15.34 -5.02 -11.55
N GLN A 22 14.80 -4.33 -10.53
CA GLN A 22 13.44 -4.56 -10.10
C GLN A 22 12.56 -4.27 -11.32
N PRO A 23 11.86 -5.28 -11.87
CA PRO A 23 10.91 -5.02 -12.93
C PRO A 23 9.94 -3.99 -12.36
N ALA A 24 9.78 -2.85 -13.04
CA ALA A 24 8.77 -1.89 -12.67
C ALA A 24 7.49 -2.67 -12.43
N HIS A 25 7.02 -2.70 -11.18
CA HIS A 25 5.82 -3.44 -10.79
C HIS A 25 4.58 -2.70 -11.31
N HIS A 26 4.52 -2.47 -12.63
CA HIS A 26 3.28 -2.49 -13.37
C HIS A 26 2.83 -3.96 -13.32
N ARG A 27 2.19 -4.34 -12.22
CA ARG A 27 1.24 -5.44 -12.31
C ARG A 27 0.03 -4.82 -13.02
N PRO A 28 -0.38 -5.30 -14.20
CA PRO A 28 -1.69 -4.95 -14.73
C PRO A 28 -2.68 -5.22 -13.61
N LEU A 29 -3.46 -4.20 -13.18
CA LEU A 29 -4.51 -4.46 -12.21
C LEU A 29 -5.38 -5.58 -12.82
N PRO A 30 -5.64 -6.68 -12.11
CA PRO A 30 -6.62 -7.65 -12.60
C PRO A 30 -7.89 -6.86 -12.89
N ALA A 31 -8.46 -7.02 -14.09
CA ALA A 31 -9.77 -6.47 -14.42
C ALA A 31 -10.71 -6.85 -13.28
N SER A 32 -11.25 -5.85 -12.59
CA SER A 32 -11.98 -5.96 -11.33
C SER A 32 -13.06 -7.04 -11.38
N GLY A 33 -12.72 -8.29 -11.06
CA GLY A 33 -13.56 -9.46 -11.33
C GLY A 33 -13.76 -10.38 -10.14
N ASP A 34 -12.90 -10.32 -9.13
CA ASP A 34 -13.06 -11.09 -7.90
C ASP A 34 -13.34 -10.15 -6.73
N ARG A 35 -14.58 -9.66 -6.68
CA ARG A 35 -15.13 -8.75 -5.65
C ARG A 35 -15.51 -9.49 -4.36
N SER A 36 -14.65 -10.38 -3.86
CA SER A 36 -14.88 -10.94 -2.51
C SER A 36 -14.45 -9.89 -1.47
N GLY A 37 -15.41 -9.05 -1.07
CA GLY A 37 -15.25 -7.84 -0.24
C GLY A 37 -16.00 -6.60 -0.77
N GLY A 38 -16.60 -6.70 -1.96
CA GLY A 38 -16.95 -5.57 -2.84
C GLY A 38 -18.22 -4.76 -2.54
N SER A 39 -18.62 -4.57 -1.29
CA SER A 39 -19.61 -3.53 -0.93
C SER A 39 -19.11 -2.68 0.24
N ALA A 40 -18.66 -3.31 1.32
CA ALA A 40 -18.10 -2.56 2.44
C ALA A 40 -16.78 -1.86 2.07
N VAL A 41 -15.95 -2.49 1.24
CA VAL A 41 -14.72 -1.88 0.72
C VAL A 41 -15.04 -0.75 -0.26
N ASP A 42 -16.03 -0.94 -1.13
CA ASP A 42 -16.48 0.10 -2.06
C ASP A 42 -16.99 1.34 -1.32
N ASP A 43 -17.76 1.15 -0.25
CA ASP A 43 -18.25 2.23 0.59
C ASP A 43 -17.10 3.00 1.27
N VAL A 44 -16.08 2.27 1.74
CA VAL A 44 -14.88 2.86 2.33
C VAL A 44 -14.09 3.66 1.29
N LEU A 45 -13.92 3.12 0.09
CA LEU A 45 -13.25 3.83 -1.01
C LEU A 45 -14.03 5.08 -1.43
N ALA A 46 -15.35 4.99 -1.54
CA ALA A 46 -16.22 6.14 -1.82
C ALA A 46 -16.11 7.22 -0.74
N SER A 47 -15.95 6.85 0.53
CA SER A 47 -15.79 7.82 1.64
C SER A 47 -14.48 8.62 1.58
N MET A 48 -13.46 8.12 0.88
CA MET A 48 -12.15 8.78 0.71
C MET A 48 -12.06 9.60 -0.59
N GLN A 49 -13.10 9.57 -1.44
CA GLN A 49 -13.11 10.32 -2.69
C GLN A 49 -13.04 11.83 -2.43
N GLY A 50 -12.12 12.53 -3.09
CA GLY A 50 -11.93 13.98 -2.92
C GLY A 50 -11.22 14.39 -1.62
N LEU A 51 -10.72 13.43 -0.84
CA LEU A 51 -9.97 13.74 0.38
C LEU A 51 -8.68 14.53 0.08
N ALA A 52 -8.04 14.28 -1.06
CA ALA A 52 -6.84 14.99 -1.50
C ALA A 52 -7.04 16.50 -1.65
N ASP A 53 -8.26 16.95 -1.96
CA ASP A 53 -8.60 18.36 -2.13
C ASP A 53 -8.93 19.06 -0.79
N ARG A 54 -9.03 18.28 0.30
CA ARG A 54 -9.33 18.77 1.65
C ARG A 54 -8.06 19.09 2.43
N PRO A 55 -8.12 19.99 3.43
CA PRO A 55 -7.01 20.23 4.34
C PRO A 55 -6.49 18.95 5.02
N VAL A 56 -5.17 18.79 5.12
CA VAL A 56 -4.52 17.58 5.65
C VAL A 56 -4.95 17.23 7.08
N HIS A 57 -5.24 18.23 7.91
CA HIS A 57 -5.70 17.98 9.28
C HIS A 57 -7.07 17.28 9.34
N GLU A 58 -7.86 17.33 8.26
CA GLU A 58 -9.13 16.61 8.14
C GLU A 58 -8.96 15.16 7.68
N HIS A 59 -7.80 14.81 7.09
CA HIS A 59 -7.58 13.48 6.52
C HIS A 59 -7.62 12.41 7.60
N VAL A 60 -7.00 12.68 8.75
CA VAL A 60 -6.92 11.72 9.87
C VAL A 60 -8.31 11.29 10.33
N ALA A 61 -9.23 12.24 10.52
CA ALA A 61 -10.60 11.94 10.96
C ALA A 61 -11.36 11.06 9.94
N VAL A 62 -11.17 11.32 8.65
CA VAL A 62 -11.79 10.53 7.57
C VAL A 62 -11.20 9.13 7.51
N PHE A 63 -9.88 9.01 7.64
CA PHE A 63 -9.19 7.71 7.68
C PHE A 63 -9.62 6.87 8.87
N GLU A 64 -9.73 7.45 10.07
CA GLU A 64 -10.19 6.75 11.27
C GLU A 64 -11.62 6.23 11.11
N GLN A 65 -12.53 7.04 10.58
CA GLN A 65 -13.91 6.64 10.32
C GLN A 65 -13.99 5.51 9.28
N ALA A 66 -13.23 5.62 8.19
CA ALA A 66 -13.13 4.60 7.15
C ALA A 66 -12.57 3.27 7.71
N HIS A 67 -11.54 3.36 8.55
CA HIS A 67 -10.92 2.21 9.20
C HIS A 67 -11.87 1.50 10.14
N GLU A 68 -12.62 2.24 10.97
CA GLU A 68 -13.63 1.66 11.87
C GLU A 68 -14.76 0.97 11.09
N ARG A 69 -15.21 1.54 9.98
CA ARG A 69 -16.22 0.91 9.11
C ARG A 69 -15.70 -0.41 8.52
N LEU A 70 -14.46 -0.41 8.02
CA LEU A 70 -13.85 -1.61 7.47
C LEU A 70 -13.66 -2.68 8.55
N ARG A 71 -13.15 -2.29 9.72
CA ARG A 71 -12.95 -3.19 10.86
C ARG A 71 -14.25 -3.89 11.28
N ARG A 72 -15.35 -3.14 11.38
CA ARG A 72 -16.67 -3.71 11.70
C ARG A 72 -17.16 -4.68 10.62
N ALA A 73 -16.95 -4.35 9.35
CA ALA A 73 -17.35 -5.21 8.25
C ALA A 73 -16.54 -6.53 8.18
N LEU A 74 -15.32 -6.53 8.73
CA LEU A 74 -14.42 -7.69 8.77
C LEU A 74 -14.45 -8.45 10.10
N ASP A 75 -15.20 -7.98 11.10
CA ASP A 75 -15.28 -8.65 12.40
C ASP A 75 -16.05 -9.98 12.26
N PRO A 76 -15.41 -11.15 12.51
CA PRO A 76 -16.04 -12.46 12.36
C PRO A 76 -17.15 -12.73 13.39
N ARG A 77 -17.35 -11.86 14.38
CA ARG A 77 -18.49 -11.92 15.32
C ARG A 77 -19.71 -11.13 14.83
N HIS A 78 -19.67 -10.60 13.60
CA HIS A 78 -20.73 -9.84 12.96
C HIS A 78 -21.32 -10.55 11.72
N GLY A 79 -21.12 -11.87 11.59
CA GLY A 79 -21.65 -12.72 10.53
C GLY A 79 -22.15 -14.08 11.03
#